data_AF-A0A3Q0J4U5-F1
#
_entry.id   AF-A0A3Q0J4U5-F1
#
_cell.length_a   1.000
_cell.length_b   1.000
_cell.length_c   1.000
_cell.angle_alpha   90.00
_cell.angle_beta   90.00
_cell.angle_gamma   90.00
#
_symmetry.space_group_name_H-M   'P 1'
#
loop_
_entity.id
_entity.type
_entity.pdbx_description
1 polymer ?
#
loop_
_entity_poly.entity_id
_entity_poly.type
_entity_poly.pdbx_seq_one_letter_code
_entity_poly.pdbx_strand_id
1 'polypeptide(L)'
;SIFPLSDKSIAIWEWTPGLGYTQAPFSPLTAHNYAITKVKFSPDGNSFVTSAYDGNIIHWNLKDGSIIHTFVHSNNSAVRSISFCSKQHTLISGGDDGSICMWNLNSKLCDSSWLGHEEAVSTLALSPDEQCLVSSDLTSQTKVWTVTGEPPQLLCAVPAFHELGTNEINFSSVYGTRGNSTREYKLVSCGNDDNLLKLWILFFT
;
A
#
# COMPACT_ATOMS: atom_id res chain seq x y z
N SER A 1 15.36 9.52 3.20
CA SER A 1 13.89 9.53 3.43
C SER A 1 13.21 10.19 2.25
N ILE A 2 11.93 9.88 2.02
CA ILE A 2 11.13 10.46 0.92
C ILE A 2 9.89 11.08 1.53
N PHE A 3 9.60 12.34 1.18
CA PHE A 3 8.43 13.05 1.66
C PHE A 3 7.63 13.60 0.47
N PRO A 4 6.32 13.29 0.36
CA PRO A 4 5.45 14.04 -0.53
C PRO A 4 5.26 15.45 0.03
N LEU A 5 5.33 16.44 -0.85
CA LEU A 5 5.14 17.84 -0.51
C LEU A 5 3.74 18.32 -0.90
N SER A 6 3.27 19.41 -0.29
CA SER A 6 1.95 20.00 -0.57
C SER A 6 1.77 20.45 -2.02
N ASP A 7 2.87 20.64 -2.75
CA ASP A 7 2.92 21.02 -4.17
C ASP A 7 2.93 19.82 -5.13
N LYS A 8 2.58 18.61 -4.64
CA LYS A 8 2.50 17.36 -5.43
C LYS A 8 3.86 16.83 -5.87
N SER A 9 4.95 17.40 -5.36
CA SER A 9 6.31 16.96 -5.63
C SER A 9 6.80 15.98 -4.57
N ILE A 10 7.91 15.30 -4.90
CA ILE A 10 8.56 14.32 -4.02
C ILE A 10 9.94 14.84 -3.68
N ALA A 11 10.18 15.06 -2.39
CA ALA A 11 11.49 15.43 -1.88
C ALA A 11 12.26 14.20 -1.38
N ILE A 12 13.51 14.07 -1.81
CA ILE A 12 14.40 12.96 -1.43
C ILE A 12 15.55 13.54 -0.62
N TRP A 13 15.75 12.96 0.57
CA TRP A 13 16.71 13.45 1.54
C TRP A 13 17.69 12.35 1.95
N GLU A 14 18.97 12.69 1.93
CA GLU A 14 20.06 11.86 2.41
C GLU A 14 20.47 12.33 3.80
N TRP A 15 20.58 11.38 4.75
CA TRP A 15 21.06 11.69 6.08
C TRP A 15 22.53 11.31 6.19
N THR A 16 23.35 12.25 6.64
CA THR A 16 24.78 12.03 6.88
C THR A 16 25.12 12.40 8.33
N PRO A 17 25.82 11.53 9.10
CA PRO A 17 26.28 11.86 10.44
C PRO A 17 27.05 13.19 10.48
N GLY A 18 26.69 14.08 11.40
CA GLY A 18 27.33 15.40 11.57
C GLY A 18 26.89 16.50 10.59
N LEU A 19 26.33 16.14 9.43
CA LEU A 19 25.82 17.08 8.41
C LEU A 19 24.29 17.20 8.45
N GLY A 20 23.58 16.19 8.95
CA GLY A 20 22.11 16.17 9.00
C GLY A 20 21.51 15.72 7.67
N TYR A 21 20.31 16.22 7.35
CA TYR A 21 19.60 15.91 6.11
C TYR A 21 19.98 16.90 5.00
N THR A 22 20.39 16.38 3.85
CA THR A 22 20.61 17.14 2.62
C THR A 22 19.70 16.61 1.52
N GLN A 23 19.15 17.51 0.70
CA GLN A 23 18.31 17.11 -0.41
C GLN A 23 19.15 16.49 -1.53
N ALA A 24 18.68 15.39 -2.11
CA ALA A 24 19.35 14.71 -3.21
C ALA A 24 19.40 15.61 -4.47
N PRO A 25 20.46 15.56 -5.31
CA PRO A 25 20.63 16.48 -6.44
C PRO A 25 19.53 16.43 -7.51
N PHE A 26 18.85 15.29 -7.64
CA PHE A 26 17.78 15.05 -8.61
C PHE A 26 16.39 15.36 -8.04
N SER A 27 16.31 15.94 -6.84
CA SER A 27 15.07 16.32 -6.16
C SER A 27 14.81 17.83 -6.27
N PRO A 28 13.55 18.31 -6.30
CA PRO A 28 12.30 17.56 -6.20
C PRO A 28 11.90 16.84 -7.49
N LEU A 29 11.19 15.72 -7.35
CA LEU A 29 10.59 15.02 -8.48
C LEU A 29 9.15 15.48 -8.68
N THR A 30 8.79 15.81 -9.91
CA THR A 30 7.47 16.34 -10.26
C THR A 30 6.90 15.58 -11.45
N ALA A 31 5.85 14.79 -11.21
CA ALA A 31 5.12 14.12 -12.29
C ALA A 31 3.62 13.90 -12.00
N HIS A 32 3.20 13.92 -10.73
CA HIS A 32 1.79 13.82 -10.38
C HIS A 32 1.04 15.13 -10.61
N ASN A 33 -0.18 15.01 -11.13
CA ASN A 33 -1.05 16.16 -11.39
C ASN A 33 -1.88 16.58 -10.17
N TYR A 34 -2.00 15.70 -9.17
CA TYR A 34 -2.73 15.91 -7.92
C TYR A 34 -1.91 15.44 -6.72
N ALA A 35 -2.43 15.66 -5.51
CA ALA A 35 -1.69 15.36 -4.28
C ALA A 35 -1.35 13.87 -4.18
N ILE A 36 -0.11 13.61 -3.76
CA ILE A 36 0.43 12.27 -3.54
C ILE A 36 -0.19 11.71 -2.27
N THR A 37 -0.73 10.51 -2.35
CA THR A 37 -1.43 9.83 -1.26
C THR A 37 -0.53 8.88 -0.49
N LYS A 38 0.37 8.16 -1.17
CA LYS A 38 1.33 7.23 -0.56
C LYS A 38 2.65 7.21 -1.31
N VAL A 39 3.69 6.84 -0.57
CA VAL A 39 5.03 6.52 -1.08
C VAL A 39 5.47 5.20 -0.44
N LYS A 40 6.00 4.27 -1.23
CA LYS A 40 6.56 3.00 -0.72
C LYS A 40 7.86 2.69 -1.45
N PHE A 41 8.89 2.28 -0.70
CA PHE A 41 10.12 1.74 -1.28
C PHE A 41 9.89 0.34 -1.82
N SER A 42 10.58 -0.01 -2.91
CA SER A 42 10.65 -1.40 -3.34
C SER A 42 11.41 -2.24 -2.31
N PRO A 43 11.10 -3.54 -2.18
CA PRO A 43 11.77 -4.42 -1.22
C PRO A 43 13.30 -4.52 -1.40
N ASP A 44 13.81 -4.29 -2.61
CA ASP A 44 15.24 -4.28 -2.92
C ASP A 44 15.94 -2.95 -2.59
N GLY A 45 15.19 -1.90 -2.25
CA GLY A 45 15.71 -0.58 -1.91
C GLY A 45 16.23 0.26 -3.09
N ASN A 46 16.14 -0.22 -4.33
CA ASN A 46 16.69 0.49 -5.50
C ASN A 46 15.69 1.44 -6.18
N SER A 47 14.41 1.33 -5.82
CA SER A 47 13.32 2.08 -6.43
C SER A 47 12.23 2.39 -5.42
N PHE A 48 11.25 3.18 -5.82
CA PHE A 48 10.06 3.44 -4.99
C PHE A 48 8.87 3.76 -5.89
N VAL A 49 7.67 3.61 -5.35
CA VAL A 49 6.42 3.97 -6.04
C VAL A 49 5.71 5.07 -5.29
N THR A 50 5.00 5.91 -6.04
CA THR A 50 4.13 6.94 -5.51
C THR A 50 2.75 6.82 -6.13
N SER A 51 1.70 7.00 -5.33
CA SER A 51 0.32 7.05 -5.79
C SER A 51 -0.26 8.43 -5.53
N ALA A 52 -1.25 8.83 -6.32
CA ALA A 52 -1.91 10.12 -6.14
C ALA A 52 -3.39 10.10 -6.51
N TYR A 53 -4.08 11.19 -6.18
CA TYR A 53 -5.46 11.43 -6.57
C TYR A 53 -5.65 11.65 -8.09
N ASP A 54 -4.57 11.66 -8.89
CA ASP A 54 -4.62 11.75 -10.35
C ASP A 54 -4.89 10.41 -11.04
N GLY A 55 -4.98 9.33 -10.24
CA GLY A 55 -5.16 7.95 -10.70
C GLY A 55 -3.87 7.26 -11.13
N ASN A 56 -2.73 7.96 -11.10
CA ASN A 56 -1.45 7.40 -11.49
C ASN A 56 -0.73 6.79 -10.29
N ILE A 57 0.01 5.72 -10.58
CA ILE A 57 1.03 5.16 -9.70
C ILE A 57 2.34 5.18 -10.48
N ILE A 58 3.29 5.98 -10.01
CA ILE A 58 4.56 6.20 -10.71
C ILE A 58 5.65 5.41 -10.00
N HIS A 59 6.38 4.59 -10.76
CA HIS A 59 7.55 3.83 -10.31
C HIS A 59 8.81 4.58 -10.68
N TRP A 60 9.64 4.89 -9.67
CA TRP A 60 10.79 5.77 -9.77
C TRP A 60 12.08 5.01 -9.46
N ASN A 61 13.14 5.34 -10.19
CA ASN A 61 14.49 4.91 -9.87
C ASN A 61 15.07 5.78 -8.74
N LEU A 62 15.52 5.16 -7.66
CA LEU A 62 16.04 5.90 -6.51
C LEU A 62 17.43 6.49 -6.76
N LYS A 63 18.18 5.98 -7.74
CA LYS A 63 19.55 6.42 -8.03
C LYS A 63 19.61 7.79 -8.72
N ASP A 64 18.65 8.08 -9.57
CA ASP A 64 18.67 9.27 -10.44
C ASP A 64 17.32 10.00 -10.55
N GLY A 65 16.26 9.50 -9.91
CA GLY A 65 14.94 10.11 -9.96
C GLY A 65 14.19 9.90 -11.27
N SER A 66 14.67 9.05 -12.17
CA SER A 66 13.98 8.77 -13.43
C SER A 66 12.70 7.96 -13.22
N ILE A 67 11.70 8.17 -14.09
CA ILE A 67 10.48 7.36 -14.12
C ILE A 67 10.78 6.04 -14.84
N ILE A 68 10.61 4.92 -14.13
CA ILE A 68 10.72 3.56 -14.67
C ILE A 68 9.44 3.21 -15.44
N HIS A 69 8.28 3.54 -14.86
CA HIS A 69 6.97 3.30 -15.45
C HIS A 69 5.86 4.09 -14.73
N THR A 70 4.73 4.27 -15.40
CA THR A 70 3.50 4.85 -14.82
C THR A 70 2.35 3.87 -15.05
N PHE A 71 1.77 3.37 -13.95
CA PHE A 71 0.54 2.59 -13.96
C PHE A 71 -0.66 3.51 -13.80
N VAL A 72 -1.76 3.21 -14.48
CA VAL A 72 -3.02 3.98 -14.39
C VAL A 72 -4.06 3.09 -13.73
N HIS A 73 -4.55 3.50 -12.57
CA HIS A 73 -5.55 2.75 -11.82
C HIS A 73 -6.87 2.61 -12.59
N SER A 74 -7.68 1.62 -12.22
CA SER A 74 -8.95 1.35 -12.91
C SER A 74 -9.79 2.61 -13.07
N ASN A 75 -10.34 2.79 -14.28
CA ASN A 75 -11.17 3.94 -14.65
C ASN A 75 -10.52 5.31 -14.36
N ASN A 76 -9.19 5.37 -14.24
CA ASN A 76 -8.45 6.57 -13.86
C ASN A 76 -8.92 7.15 -12.50
N SER A 77 -9.44 6.29 -11.62
CA SER A 77 -9.88 6.66 -10.28
C SER A 77 -8.69 6.99 -9.40
N ALA A 78 -8.87 7.94 -8.48
CA ALA A 78 -7.86 8.32 -7.51
C ALA A 78 -7.32 7.12 -6.72
N VAL A 79 -6.01 7.07 -6.50
CA VAL A 79 -5.37 5.97 -5.76
C VAL A 79 -5.06 6.43 -4.35
N ARG A 80 -5.61 5.74 -3.35
CA ARG A 80 -5.43 6.08 -1.93
C ARG A 80 -4.39 5.23 -1.22
N SER A 81 -4.20 4.01 -1.67
CA SER A 81 -3.34 3.04 -1.01
C SER A 81 -2.55 2.21 -2.00
N ILE A 82 -1.32 1.86 -1.62
CA ILE A 82 -0.43 0.98 -2.36
C ILE A 82 0.38 0.07 -1.43
N SER A 83 0.69 -1.14 -1.88
CA SER A 83 1.53 -2.11 -1.16
C SER A 83 2.34 -2.98 -2.12
N PHE A 84 3.57 -3.36 -1.74
CA PHE A 84 4.42 -4.28 -2.51
C PHE A 84 4.28 -5.72 -2.03
N CYS A 85 4.13 -6.65 -2.97
CA CYS A 85 4.29 -8.09 -2.75
C CYS A 85 5.64 -8.51 -3.37
N SER A 86 6.64 -8.72 -2.52
CA SER A 86 8.03 -8.97 -2.91
C SER A 86 8.20 -10.29 -3.64
N LYS A 87 7.58 -11.36 -3.12
CA LYS A 87 7.71 -12.74 -3.63
C LYS A 87 7.13 -12.90 -5.03
N GLN A 88 6.11 -12.11 -5.36
CA GLN A 88 5.44 -12.15 -6.67
C GLN A 88 5.88 -11.01 -7.59
N HIS A 89 6.73 -10.09 -7.10
CA HIS A 89 7.15 -8.89 -7.82
C HIS A 89 5.95 -8.05 -8.31
N THR A 90 4.95 -7.93 -7.42
CA THR A 90 3.65 -7.32 -7.71
C THR A 90 3.46 -6.06 -6.87
N LEU A 91 2.78 -5.08 -7.43
CA LEU A 91 2.29 -3.90 -6.75
C LEU A 91 0.77 -3.99 -6.64
N ILE A 92 0.23 -3.73 -5.46
CA ILE A 92 -1.21 -3.72 -5.21
C ILE A 92 -1.65 -2.28 -4.97
N SER A 93 -2.73 -1.84 -5.62
CA SER A 93 -3.31 -0.51 -5.42
C SER A 93 -4.78 -0.57 -5.07
N GLY A 94 -5.24 0.40 -4.28
CA GLY A 94 -6.63 0.58 -3.89
C GLY A 94 -7.09 2.01 -4.19
N GLY A 95 -8.25 2.14 -4.84
CA GLY A 95 -8.75 3.41 -5.36
C GLY A 95 -10.06 3.91 -4.74
N ASP A 96 -10.46 5.11 -5.16
CA ASP A 96 -11.74 5.75 -4.76
C ASP A 96 -12.97 5.05 -5.35
N ASP A 97 -12.78 4.23 -6.39
CA ASP A 97 -13.83 3.43 -7.01
C ASP A 97 -14.06 2.09 -6.30
N GLY A 98 -13.46 1.88 -5.12
CA GLY A 98 -13.56 0.65 -4.35
C GLY A 98 -12.81 -0.54 -4.95
N SER A 99 -12.13 -0.35 -6.08
CA SER A 99 -11.40 -1.40 -6.75
C SER A 99 -10.03 -1.64 -6.09
N ILE A 100 -9.56 -2.87 -6.25
CA ILE A 100 -8.18 -3.26 -5.96
C ILE A 100 -7.57 -3.78 -7.26
N CYS A 101 -6.37 -3.31 -7.60
CA CYS A 101 -5.62 -3.75 -8.77
C CYS A 101 -4.29 -4.37 -8.36
N MET A 102 -3.88 -5.43 -9.05
CA MET A 102 -2.60 -6.11 -8.92
C MET A 102 -1.81 -5.94 -10.21
N TRP A 103 -0.63 -5.32 -10.08
CA TRP A 103 0.25 -4.94 -11.18
C TRP A 103 1.52 -5.74 -11.14
N ASN A 104 1.86 -6.39 -12.25
CA ASN A 104 3.15 -7.02 -12.41
C ASN A 104 4.23 -5.98 -12.72
N LEU A 105 5.26 -5.88 -11.89
CA LEU A 105 6.31 -4.89 -12.11
C LEU A 105 7.26 -5.26 -13.28
N ASN A 106 7.36 -6.55 -13.62
CA ASN A 106 8.20 -7.01 -14.73
C ASN A 106 7.50 -6.81 -16.09
N SER A 107 6.26 -7.31 -16.22
CA SER A 107 5.50 -7.19 -17.48
C SER A 107 4.90 -5.80 -17.65
N LYS A 108 4.77 -5.04 -16.55
CA LYS A 108 4.15 -3.71 -16.48
C LYS A 108 2.65 -3.73 -16.85
N LEU A 109 1.99 -4.85 -16.59
CA LEU A 109 0.58 -5.06 -16.88
C LEU A 109 -0.24 -5.22 -15.59
N CYS A 110 -1.53 -4.94 -15.68
CA CYS A 110 -2.50 -5.31 -14.65
C CYS A 110 -2.83 -6.79 -14.81
N ASP A 111 -2.39 -7.63 -13.87
CA ASP A 111 -2.68 -9.06 -13.88
C ASP A 111 -4.12 -9.33 -13.40
N SER A 112 -4.61 -8.52 -12.45
CA SER A 112 -5.97 -8.65 -11.92
C SER A 112 -6.52 -7.34 -11.38
N SER A 113 -7.83 -7.14 -11.53
CA SER A 113 -8.56 -6.06 -10.88
C SER A 113 -9.94 -6.55 -10.47
N TRP A 114 -10.38 -6.21 -9.25
CA TRP A 114 -11.70 -6.59 -8.75
C TRP A 114 -12.30 -5.50 -7.88
N LEU A 115 -13.62 -5.54 -7.73
CA LEU A 115 -14.33 -4.67 -6.79
C LEU A 115 -14.14 -5.24 -5.38
N GLY A 116 -13.26 -4.62 -4.59
CA GLY A 116 -12.96 -5.06 -3.23
C GLY A 116 -13.98 -4.52 -2.22
N HIS A 117 -14.38 -3.27 -2.38
CA HIS A 117 -15.25 -2.52 -1.48
C HIS A 117 -16.27 -1.70 -2.27
N GLU A 118 -17.37 -1.32 -1.61
CA GLU A 118 -18.36 -0.40 -2.21
C GLU A 118 -17.89 1.06 -2.12
N GLU A 119 -17.00 1.34 -1.17
CA GLU A 119 -16.44 2.65 -0.88
C GLU A 119 -14.92 2.68 -1.12
N ALA A 120 -14.35 3.89 -1.11
CA ALA A 120 -12.94 4.11 -1.39
C ALA A 120 -12.01 3.27 -0.49
N VAL A 121 -11.06 2.56 -1.10
CA VAL A 121 -10.11 1.69 -0.41
C VAL A 121 -9.05 2.55 0.27
N SER A 122 -9.20 2.78 1.57
CA SER A 122 -8.37 3.72 2.33
C SER A 122 -6.99 3.17 2.65
N THR A 123 -6.88 1.86 2.89
CA THR A 123 -5.63 1.22 3.30
C THR A 123 -5.52 -0.21 2.80
N LEU A 124 -4.27 -0.63 2.58
CA LEU A 124 -3.86 -1.97 2.15
C LEU A 124 -2.66 -2.39 3.00
N ALA A 125 -2.68 -3.62 3.51
CA ALA A 125 -1.57 -4.18 4.28
C ALA A 125 -1.37 -5.65 3.92
N LEU A 126 -0.16 -6.01 3.51
CA LEU A 126 0.21 -7.40 3.26
C LEU A 126 0.72 -8.07 4.53
N SER A 127 0.36 -9.35 4.70
CA SER A 127 0.96 -10.18 5.74
C SER A 127 2.46 -10.36 5.48
N PRO A 128 3.28 -10.63 6.50
CA PRO A 128 4.74 -10.72 6.36
C PRO A 128 5.21 -11.88 5.46
N ASP A 129 4.38 -12.90 5.31
CA ASP A 129 4.61 -14.01 4.39
C ASP A 129 3.92 -13.84 3.03
N GLU A 130 3.26 -12.71 2.83
CA GLU A 130 2.61 -12.29 1.59
C GLU A 130 1.58 -13.32 1.08
N GLN A 131 0.88 -13.98 2.00
CA GLN A 131 -0.23 -14.87 1.69
C GLN A 131 -1.58 -14.17 1.78
N CYS A 132 -1.66 -13.13 2.62
CA CYS A 132 -2.90 -12.42 2.91
C CYS A 132 -2.74 -10.92 2.67
N LEU A 133 -3.78 -10.31 2.12
CA LEU A 133 -3.93 -8.87 2.01
C LEU A 133 -5.10 -8.45 2.88
N VAL A 134 -4.88 -7.49 3.77
CA VAL A 134 -5.96 -6.79 4.48
C VAL A 134 -6.22 -5.49 3.75
N SER A 135 -7.48 -5.24 3.40
CA SER A 135 -7.93 -3.98 2.84
C SER A 135 -9.08 -3.41 3.66
N SER A 136 -9.12 -2.10 3.82
CA SER A 136 -10.24 -1.41 4.49
C SER A 136 -10.73 -0.25 3.66
N ASP A 137 -12.02 0.05 3.81
CA ASP A 137 -12.66 1.21 3.18
C ASP A 137 -12.89 2.37 4.17
N LEU A 138 -13.36 3.50 3.65
CA LEU A 138 -13.70 4.70 4.43
C LEU A 138 -14.89 4.49 5.41
N THR A 139 -15.67 3.42 5.24
CA THR A 139 -16.77 3.04 6.15
C THR A 139 -16.37 1.97 7.16
N SER A 140 -15.06 1.72 7.28
CA SER A 140 -14.46 0.76 8.21
C SER A 140 -14.73 -0.71 7.92
N GLN A 141 -15.28 -1.05 6.75
CA GLN A 141 -15.36 -2.45 6.35
C GLN A 141 -13.96 -2.93 6.02
N THR A 142 -13.49 -3.92 6.77
CA THR A 142 -12.18 -4.54 6.54
C THR A 142 -12.39 -5.93 5.96
N LYS A 143 -11.63 -6.25 4.92
CA LYS A 143 -11.67 -7.54 4.23
C LYS A 143 -10.27 -8.12 4.14
N VAL A 144 -10.18 -9.44 4.27
CA VAL A 144 -8.94 -10.19 4.12
C VAL A 144 -9.02 -11.06 2.88
N TRP A 145 -8.00 -11.00 2.04
CA TRP A 145 -7.94 -11.64 0.75
C TRP A 145 -6.74 -12.57 0.65
N THR A 146 -6.84 -13.60 -0.18
CA THR A 146 -5.65 -14.33 -0.64
C THR A 146 -4.84 -13.44 -1.57
N VAL A 147 -3.51 -13.53 -1.48
CA VAL A 147 -2.58 -12.88 -2.43
C VAL A 147 -2.11 -13.89 -3.48
N THR A 148 -2.23 -15.17 -3.18
CA THR A 148 -1.89 -16.29 -4.06
C THR A 148 -3.16 -16.87 -4.67
N GLY A 149 -3.16 -17.08 -5.98
CA GLY A 149 -4.30 -17.60 -6.73
C GLY A 149 -4.98 -16.49 -7.56
N GLU A 150 -5.24 -16.78 -8.83
CA GLU A 150 -5.93 -15.86 -9.73
C GLU A 150 -7.38 -16.35 -9.98
N PRO A 151 -8.41 -15.55 -9.67
CA PRO A 151 -8.37 -14.24 -8.99
C PRO A 151 -8.19 -14.36 -7.45
N PRO A 152 -7.75 -13.28 -6.77
CA PRO A 152 -7.74 -13.18 -5.31
C PRO A 152 -9.11 -13.52 -4.69
N GLN A 153 -9.11 -14.29 -3.62
CA GLN A 153 -10.32 -14.77 -2.96
C GLN A 153 -10.52 -14.09 -1.62
N LEU A 154 -11.76 -13.72 -1.30
CA LEU A 154 -12.14 -13.21 0.01
C LEU A 154 -12.06 -14.34 1.04
N LEU A 155 -11.20 -14.19 2.04
CA LEU A 155 -11.09 -15.10 3.18
C LEU A 155 -12.11 -14.77 4.27
N CYS A 156 -12.20 -13.49 4.64
CA CYS A 156 -13.21 -13.03 5.60
C CYS A 156 -13.44 -11.51 5.50
N ALA A 157 -14.62 -11.09 5.97
CA ALA A 157 -14.89 -9.69 6.29
C ALA A 157 -14.84 -9.52 7.82
N VAL A 158 -14.20 -8.46 8.28
CA VAL A 158 -14.07 -8.09 9.69
C VAL A 158 -14.89 -6.81 9.91
N PRO A 159 -16.13 -6.93 10.44
CA PRO A 159 -16.98 -5.78 10.70
C PRO A 159 -16.45 -4.96 11.89
N ALA A 160 -16.79 -3.67 11.92
CA ALA A 160 -16.53 -2.74 13.03
C ALA A 160 -15.05 -2.66 13.45
N PHE A 161 -14.15 -2.66 12.46
CA PHE A 161 -12.71 -2.50 12.71
C PHE A 161 -12.42 -1.13 13.35
N HIS A 162 -12.94 -0.07 12.75
CA HIS A 162 -13.14 1.27 13.32
C HIS A 162 -14.58 1.74 13.01
N GLU A 163 -15.00 2.94 13.41
CA GLU A 163 -16.39 3.42 13.19
C GLU A 163 -16.53 4.38 11.97
N LEU A 164 -15.63 5.35 11.74
CA LEU A 164 -15.61 6.32 10.61
C LEU A 164 -14.29 6.23 9.81
N GLY A 165 -13.84 5.00 9.59
CA GLY A 165 -12.82 4.65 8.62
C GLY A 165 -11.49 4.27 9.26
N THR A 166 -10.73 3.47 8.52
CA THR A 166 -9.37 3.08 8.91
C THR A 166 -8.36 3.88 8.09
N ASN A 167 -7.43 4.55 8.77
CA ASN A 167 -6.40 5.36 8.11
C ASN A 167 -5.19 4.53 7.69
N GLU A 168 -4.74 3.64 8.56
CA GLU A 168 -3.60 2.78 8.29
C GLU A 168 -3.68 1.47 9.05
N ILE A 169 -3.21 0.40 8.41
CA ILE A 169 -3.05 -0.93 9.00
C ILE A 169 -1.61 -1.35 8.73
N ASN A 170 -0.94 -1.88 9.75
CA ASN A 170 0.38 -2.45 9.60
C ASN A 170 0.47 -3.80 10.31
N PHE A 171 1.00 -4.79 9.61
CA PHE A 171 1.35 -6.07 10.22
C PHE A 171 2.65 -5.96 11.01
N SER A 172 2.74 -6.72 12.10
CA SER A 172 4.01 -7.09 12.70
C SER A 172 4.88 -7.77 11.66
N SER A 173 6.17 -7.43 11.57
CA SER A 173 7.11 -8.05 10.63
C SER A 173 7.33 -9.55 10.87
N VAL A 174 6.95 -10.05 12.05
CA VAL A 174 6.96 -11.47 12.41
C VAL A 174 5.55 -11.96 12.69
N TYR A 175 5.26 -13.17 12.22
CA TYR A 175 4.05 -13.93 12.53
C TYR A 175 4.42 -15.17 13.34
N GLY A 176 3.50 -15.60 14.19
CA GLY A 176 3.64 -16.80 14.99
C GLY A 176 2.99 -18.01 14.34
N THR A 177 3.16 -19.16 14.97
CA THR A 177 2.34 -20.34 14.72
C THR A 177 1.65 -20.75 16.00
N ARG A 178 0.36 -21.09 15.90
CA ARG A 178 -0.44 -21.65 16.99
C ARG A 178 -0.73 -23.10 16.67
N GLY A 179 -0.08 -24.01 17.39
CA GLY A 179 -0.12 -25.44 17.06
C GLY A 179 0.70 -25.75 15.80
N ASN A 180 0.33 -26.79 15.05
CA ASN A 180 1.16 -27.34 13.99
C ASN A 180 0.97 -26.69 12.61
N SER A 181 -0.12 -25.96 12.37
CA SER A 181 -0.44 -25.41 11.05
C SER A 181 -1.06 -24.02 11.05
N THR A 182 -1.64 -23.55 12.14
CA THR A 182 -2.29 -22.24 12.18
C THR A 182 -1.26 -21.12 12.30
N ARG A 183 -1.26 -20.19 11.36
CA ARG A 183 -0.49 -18.95 11.41
C ARG A 183 -1.22 -17.92 12.26
N GLU A 184 -0.47 -17.24 13.11
CA GLU A 184 -0.93 -16.15 13.97
C GLU A 184 -0.31 -14.84 13.48
N TYR A 185 -1.13 -13.97 12.90
CA TYR A 185 -0.69 -12.65 12.49
C TYR A 185 -1.13 -11.60 13.49
N LYS A 186 -0.24 -10.69 13.81
CA LYS A 186 -0.52 -9.51 14.65
C LYS A 186 -0.50 -8.28 13.77
N LEU A 187 -1.46 -7.41 13.96
CA LEU A 187 -1.51 -6.14 13.25
C LEU A 187 -2.05 -5.03 14.15
N VAL A 188 -1.63 -3.81 13.83
CA VAL A 188 -2.08 -2.58 14.47
C VAL A 188 -2.84 -1.75 13.45
N SER A 189 -3.88 -1.06 13.91
CA SER A 189 -4.64 -0.13 13.09
C SER A 189 -4.94 1.18 13.81
N CYS A 190 -5.10 2.23 13.04
CA CYS A 190 -5.60 3.52 13.49
C CYS A 190 -6.78 3.97 12.61
N GLY A 191 -7.76 4.63 13.22
CA GLY A 191 -8.94 5.18 12.56
C GLY A 191 -9.16 6.65 12.91
N ASN A 192 -10.23 7.23 12.36
CA ASN A 192 -10.56 8.66 12.55
C ASN A 192 -11.32 8.99 13.84
N ASP A 193 -11.68 7.99 14.63
CA ASP A 193 -12.89 8.09 15.46
C ASP A 193 -12.66 7.99 16.93
N ASP A 194 -11.71 7.14 17.28
CA ASP A 194 -11.61 6.61 18.61
C ASP A 194 -10.41 7.22 19.36
N ASN A 195 -9.53 7.97 18.67
CA ASN A 195 -8.19 8.30 19.17
C ASN A 195 -7.46 7.03 19.67
N LEU A 196 -7.88 5.84 19.21
CA LEU A 196 -7.37 4.56 19.67
C LEU A 196 -6.51 3.93 18.59
N LEU A 197 -5.41 3.35 19.04
CA LEU A 197 -4.73 2.31 18.30
C LEU A 197 -5.33 0.97 18.71
N LYS A 198 -5.79 0.19 17.73
CA LYS A 198 -6.31 -1.16 17.99
C LYS A 198 -5.28 -2.20 17.58
N LEU A 199 -5.16 -3.24 18.40
CA LEU A 199 -4.33 -4.41 18.12
C LEU A 199 -5.23 -5.59 17.78
N TRP A 200 -4.88 -6.32 16.73
CA TRP A 200 -5.64 -7.48 16.28
C TRP A 200 -4.74 -8.70 16.14
N ILE A 201 -5.36 -9.87 16.35
CA ILE A 201 -4.73 -11.15 16.13
C ILE A 201 -5.62 -11.93 15.17
N LEU A 202 -5.07 -12.27 14.01
CA LEU A 202 -5.73 -13.09 13.00
C LEU A 202 -5.12 -14.48 12.99
N PHE A 203 -5.98 -15.49 12.88
CA PHE A 203 -5.59 -16.89 12.79
C PHE A 203 -6.03 -17.44 11.44
N PHE A 204 -5.09 -18.00 10.68
CA PHE A 204 -5.37 -18.68 9.41
C PHE A 204 -4.70 -20.04 9.39
N THR A 205 -5.39 -21.03 8.84
CA THR A 205 -4.90 -22.41 8.65
C THR A 205 -4.43 -22.63 7.24
#